data_AF-A0A448YRS9-F1
#
_entry.id   AF-A0A448YRS9-F1
#
_cell.length_a   1.000
_cell.length_b   1.000
_cell.length_c   1.000
_cell.angle_alpha   90.00
_cell.angle_beta   90.00
_cell.angle_gamma   90.00
#
_symmetry.space_group_name_H-M   'P 1'
#
loop_
_entity.id
_entity.type
_entity.pdbx_description
1 polymer ?
#
loop_
_entity_poly.entity_id
_entity_poly.type
_entity_poly.pdbx_seq_one_letter_code
_entity_poly.pdbx_strand_id
1 'polypeptide(L)'
;MSFIFRRGLSTLIPPKIASAANIGSNPAAKRMQNIVAFYSKLPRGHAAAPAPKTAFGSYREKYRTSGAPLLHLILVLMVAGYSMDYYFEFSHEKE
;
A
#
# COMPACT_ATOMS: atom_id res chain seq x y z
N MET A 1 39.47 43.08 -22.29
CA MET A 1 39.48 41.87 -21.43
C MET A 1 38.05 41.55 -21.04
N SER A 2 37.48 40.46 -21.56
CA SER A 2 36.08 40.05 -21.31
C SER A 2 36.04 39.08 -20.13
N PHE A 3 35.45 39.50 -19.01
CA PHE A 3 35.16 38.61 -17.87
C PHE A 3 33.90 37.79 -18.18
N ILE A 4 34.07 36.51 -18.47
CA ILE A 4 32.96 35.58 -18.73
C ILE A 4 32.45 35.03 -17.38
N PHE A 5 31.36 35.58 -16.86
CA PHE A 5 30.70 35.19 -15.60
C PHE A 5 30.07 33.78 -15.57
N ARG A 6 30.23 32.95 -16.61
CA ARG A 6 29.51 31.67 -16.77
C ARG A 6 29.95 30.53 -15.85
N ARG A 7 31.01 30.71 -15.04
CA ARG A 7 31.54 29.66 -14.15
C ARG A 7 31.13 29.80 -12.66
N GLY A 8 30.53 30.92 -12.25
CA GLY A 8 30.19 31.17 -10.84
C GLY A 8 29.00 30.38 -10.30
N LEU A 9 28.14 29.84 -11.16
CA LEU A 9 26.95 29.07 -10.76
C LEU A 9 27.14 27.54 -10.84
N SER A 10 28.23 27.06 -11.44
CA SER A 10 28.45 25.63 -11.65
C SER A 10 28.93 24.89 -10.40
N THR A 11 29.31 25.61 -9.34
CA THR A 11 29.70 25.08 -8.03
C THR A 11 28.59 25.20 -6.97
N LEU A 12 27.52 25.98 -7.26
CA LEU A 12 26.36 26.14 -6.36
C LEU A 12 25.38 24.97 -6.48
N ILE A 13 25.38 24.30 -7.63
CA ILE A 13 24.53 23.14 -7.88
C ILE A 13 25.34 21.89 -7.54
N PRO A 14 25.08 21.22 -6.41
CA PRO A 14 25.78 20.01 -6.07
C PRO A 14 25.57 18.94 -7.16
N PRO A 15 26.58 18.12 -7.48
CA PRO A 15 26.48 17.09 -8.50
C PRO A 15 25.35 16.11 -8.15
N LYS A 16 24.81 15.37 -9.13
CA LYS A 16 23.73 14.40 -8.89
C LYS A 16 24.25 13.23 -8.04
N ILE A 17 24.08 13.35 -6.73
CA ILE A 17 24.52 12.38 -5.72
C ILE A 17 23.44 11.32 -5.57
N ALA A 18 23.80 10.04 -5.68
CA ALA A 18 22.85 8.93 -5.66
C ALA A 18 22.05 8.83 -4.35
N SER A 19 22.56 9.38 -3.24
CA SER A 19 21.77 9.81 -2.08
C SER A 19 22.62 10.72 -1.16
N ALA A 20 22.01 11.75 -0.57
CA ALA A 20 22.69 12.66 0.36
C ALA A 20 23.22 11.95 1.63
N ALA A 21 22.60 10.84 2.02
CA ALA A 21 22.96 10.06 3.21
C ALA A 21 24.32 9.35 3.10
N ASN A 22 24.86 9.13 1.90
CA ASN A 22 26.07 8.34 1.68
C ASN A 22 27.37 9.17 1.61
N ILE A 23 27.28 10.51 1.70
CA ILE A 23 28.40 11.41 1.34
C ILE A 23 29.44 11.57 2.46
N GLY A 24 29.10 11.22 3.70
CA GLY A 24 30.02 11.26 4.84
C GLY A 24 30.13 9.94 5.60
N SER A 25 29.49 8.88 5.11
CA SER A 25 29.50 7.60 5.82
C SER A 25 30.87 6.94 5.69
N ASN A 26 31.54 6.69 6.81
CA ASN A 26 32.75 5.88 6.86
C ASN A 26 32.52 4.58 6.07
N PRO A 27 33.37 4.20 5.10
CA PRO A 27 33.21 2.95 4.34
C PRO A 27 33.10 1.71 5.24
N ALA A 28 33.69 1.73 6.44
CA ALA A 28 33.51 0.68 7.45
C ALA A 28 32.07 0.63 8.00
N ALA A 29 31.42 1.79 8.21
CA ALA A 29 30.02 1.85 8.64
C ALA A 29 29.07 1.31 7.55
N LYS A 30 29.36 1.58 6.27
CA LYS A 30 28.58 1.04 5.15
C LYS A 30 28.73 -0.49 5.05
N ARG A 31 29.94 -1.02 5.25
CA ARG A 31 30.18 -2.47 5.35
C ARG A 31 29.40 -3.09 6.51
N MET A 32 29.41 -2.44 7.68
CA MET A 32 28.67 -2.91 8.85
C MET A 32 27.15 -2.90 8.62
N GLN A 33 26.60 -1.85 8.01
CA GLN A 33 25.18 -1.79 7.63
C GLN A 33 24.79 -2.91 6.66
N ASN A 34 25.66 -3.21 5.68
CA ASN A 34 25.40 -4.29 4.73
C ASN A 34 25.42 -5.67 5.41
N ILE A 35 26.31 -5.89 6.38
CA ILE A 35 26.36 -7.14 7.16
C ILE A 35 25.10 -7.29 8.00
N VAL A 36 24.69 -6.25 8.72
CA VAL A 36 23.45 -6.26 9.51
C VAL A 36 22.23 -6.47 8.61
N ALA A 37 22.19 -5.80 7.45
CA ALA A 37 21.12 -5.95 6.48
C ALA A 37 21.08 -7.37 5.86
N PHE A 38 22.24 -7.99 5.66
CA PHE A 38 22.32 -9.38 5.19
C PHE A 38 21.70 -10.33 6.20
N TYR A 39 22.11 -10.26 7.48
CA TYR A 39 21.59 -11.14 8.53
C TYR A 39 20.15 -10.83 8.97
N SER A 40 19.69 -9.60 8.79
CA SER A 40 18.29 -9.26 9.04
C SER A 40 17.36 -9.79 7.94
N LYS A 41 17.85 -9.88 6.70
CA LYS A 41 17.11 -10.38 5.53
C LYS A 41 17.26 -11.87 5.28
N LEU A 42 18.10 -12.57 6.05
CA LEU A 42 18.16 -14.03 5.99
C LEU A 42 16.73 -14.57 6.10
N PRO A 43 16.27 -15.48 5.22
CA PRO A 43 14.89 -15.95 5.20
C PRO A 43 14.58 -16.70 6.50
N ARG A 44 14.17 -15.94 7.52
CA ARG A 44 13.42 -16.48 8.65
C ARG A 44 12.08 -16.80 8.04
N GLY A 45 11.67 -18.07 8.06
CA GLY A 45 10.39 -18.50 7.48
C GLY A 45 9.29 -17.50 7.85
N HIS A 46 8.39 -17.20 6.92
CA HIS A 46 7.38 -16.16 7.13
C HIS A 46 6.69 -16.37 8.47
N ALA A 47 6.75 -15.34 9.34
CA ALA A 47 5.92 -15.33 10.54
C ALA A 47 4.49 -15.56 10.08
N ALA A 48 3.81 -16.54 10.68
CA ALA A 48 2.44 -16.88 10.31
C ALA A 48 1.61 -15.58 10.31
N ALA A 49 0.97 -15.29 9.18
CA ALA A 49 0.16 -14.09 9.06
C ALA A 49 -0.87 -14.10 10.19
N PRO A 50 -1.01 -13.00 10.95
CA PRO A 50 -1.91 -12.98 12.10
C PRO A 50 -3.31 -13.34 11.64
N ALA A 51 -3.88 -14.39 12.21
CA ALA A 51 -5.24 -14.81 11.91
C ALA A 51 -6.20 -13.63 12.17
N PRO A 52 -7.16 -13.38 11.26
CA PRO A 52 -8.11 -12.29 11.45
C PRO A 52 -8.94 -12.53 12.70
N LYS A 53 -8.92 -11.57 13.62
CA LYS A 53 -9.69 -11.64 14.88
C LYS A 53 -11.16 -11.22 14.72
N THR A 54 -11.51 -10.65 13.58
CA THR A 54 -12.84 -10.09 13.30
C THR A 54 -13.54 -10.89 12.20
N ALA A 55 -14.87 -10.90 12.24
CA ALA A 55 -15.69 -11.54 11.20
C ALA A 55 -15.42 -10.92 9.82
N PHE A 56 -15.30 -9.58 9.76
CA PHE A 56 -14.95 -8.88 8.52
C PHE A 56 -13.54 -9.22 8.03
N GLY A 57 -12.56 -9.35 8.92
CA GLY A 57 -11.20 -9.77 8.55
C GLY A 57 -11.18 -11.18 7.95
N SER A 58 -11.97 -12.10 8.51
CA SER A 58 -12.11 -13.47 8.01
C SER A 58 -12.76 -13.51 6.63
N TYR A 59 -13.81 -12.70 6.43
CA TYR A 59 -14.45 -12.55 5.12
C TYR A 59 -13.48 -11.95 4.08
N ARG A 60 -12.72 -10.91 4.45
CA ARG A 60 -11.75 -10.28 3.56
C ARG A 60 -10.68 -11.25 3.10
N GLU A 61 -10.08 -12.02 4.01
CA GLU A 61 -9.03 -12.99 3.62
C GLU A 61 -9.60 -14.11 2.75
N LYS A 62 -10.84 -14.57 3.00
CA LYS A 62 -11.50 -15.61 2.18
C LYS A 62 -11.76 -15.17 0.74
N TYR A 63 -12.13 -13.92 0.53
CA TYR A 63 -12.54 -13.41 -0.79
C TYR A 63 -11.58 -12.37 -1.40
N ARG A 64 -10.36 -12.23 -0.86
CA ARG A 64 -9.37 -11.23 -1.30
C ARG A 64 -8.96 -11.35 -2.77
N THR A 65 -8.83 -12.58 -3.26
CA THR A 65 -8.39 -12.88 -4.64
C THR A 65 -9.56 -13.17 -5.58
N SER A 66 -10.79 -13.19 -5.06
CA SER A 66 -11.99 -13.53 -5.81
C SER A 66 -12.84 -12.29 -6.09
N GLY A 67 -13.52 -12.28 -7.25
CA GLY A 67 -14.54 -11.28 -7.56
C GLY A 67 -15.87 -11.47 -6.83
N ALA A 68 -16.00 -12.52 -6.01
CA ALA A 68 -17.22 -12.84 -5.25
C ALA A 68 -17.79 -11.69 -4.40
N PRO A 69 -17.00 -10.78 -3.78
CA PRO A 69 -17.56 -9.66 -3.03
C PRO A 69 -18.45 -8.75 -3.85
N LEU A 70 -18.18 -8.60 -5.15
CA LEU A 70 -19.04 -7.83 -6.07
C LEU A 70 -20.39 -8.53 -6.25
N LEU A 71 -20.40 -9.85 -6.41
CA LEU A 71 -21.63 -10.63 -6.53
C LEU A 71 -22.44 -10.58 -5.23
N HIS A 72 -21.78 -10.70 -4.07
CA HIS A 72 -22.43 -10.54 -2.77
C HIS A 72 -23.06 -9.16 -2.63
N LEU A 73 -22.38 -8.09 -3.06
CA LEU A 73 -22.92 -6.73 -3.02
C LEU A 73 -24.16 -6.60 -3.93
N ILE A 74 -24.08 -7.08 -5.17
CA ILE A 74 -25.21 -7.04 -6.12
C ILE A 74 -26.41 -7.80 -5.55
N LEU A 75 -26.18 -8.99 -4.98
CA LEU A 75 -27.23 -9.80 -4.40
C LEU A 75 -27.88 -9.12 -3.19
N VAL A 76 -27.09 -8.51 -2.32
CA VAL A 76 -27.61 -7.73 -1.19
C VAL A 76 -28.47 -6.56 -1.67
N LEU A 77 -28.02 -5.82 -2.68
CA LEU A 77 -28.78 -4.71 -3.24
C LEU A 77 -30.08 -5.17 -3.91
N MET A 78 -30.06 -6.29 -4.63
CA MET A 78 -31.24 -6.85 -5.27
C MET A 78 -32.28 -7.30 -4.24
N VAL A 79 -31.86 -8.02 -3.19
CA VAL A 79 -32.77 -8.47 -2.13
C VAL A 79 -33.32 -7.29 -1.35
N ALA A 80 -32.47 -6.32 -1.00
CA ALA A 80 -32.90 -5.11 -0.30
C ALA A 80 -33.90 -4.31 -1.15
N GLY A 81 -33.58 -4.07 -2.42
CA GLY A 81 -34.46 -3.38 -3.37
C GLY A 81 -35.81 -4.08 -3.51
N TYR A 82 -35.81 -5.38 -3.79
CA TYR A 82 -37.05 -6.16 -3.91
C TYR A 82 -37.89 -6.15 -2.62
N SER A 83 -37.25 -6.25 -1.45
CA SER A 83 -37.97 -6.17 -0.18
C SER A 83 -38.59 -4.79 0.06
N MET A 84 -37.91 -3.74 -0.41
CA MET A 84 -38.34 -2.35 -0.29
C MET A 84 -39.52 -2.08 -1.23
N ASP A 85 -39.41 -2.50 -2.49
CA ASP A 85 -40.50 -2.44 -3.47
C ASP A 85 -41.72 -3.24 -2.97
N TYR A 86 -41.51 -4.44 -2.43
CA TYR A 86 -42.60 -5.23 -1.85
C TYR A 86 -43.29 -4.50 -0.69
N TYR A 87 -42.50 -3.89 0.19
CA TYR A 87 -43.03 -3.17 1.34
C TYR A 87 -43.76 -1.88 0.96
N PHE A 88 -43.29 -1.13 -0.05
CA PHE A 88 -43.92 0.14 -0.43
C PHE A 88 -45.05 0.00 -1.44
N GLU A 89 -44.91 -0.87 -2.45
CA GLU A 89 -45.89 -0.97 -3.53
C GLU A 89 -47.07 -1.86 -3.12
N PHE A 90 -46.79 -3.07 -2.60
CA PHE A 90 -47.81 -4.08 -2.35
C PHE A 90 -48.49 -3.99 -0.97
N SER A 91 -47.92 -3.24 -0.01
CA SER A 91 -48.57 -3.04 1.29
C SER A 91 -49.78 -2.10 1.21
N HIS A 92 -49.75 -1.15 0.26
CA HIS A 92 -50.80 -0.16 0.03
C HIS A 92 -51.81 -0.57 -1.05
N GLU A 93 -51.54 -1.65 -1.80
CA GLU A 93 -52.44 -2.19 -2.83
C GLU A 93 -53.64 -2.97 -2.25
N LYS A 94 -53.76 -3.03 -0.92
CA LYS A 94 -54.83 -3.76 -0.19
C LYS A 94 -55.76 -2.88 0.65
N GLU A 95 -55.74 -1.56 0.49
CA GLU A 95 -56.80 -0.67 1.01
C GLU A 95 -57.78 -0.23 -0.10
#